data_AF-A0A9E2BE09-F1
#
_entry.id   AF-A0A9E2BE09-F1
#
_cell.length_a   1.000
_cell.length_b   1.000
_cell.length_c   1.000
_cell.angle_alpha   90.00
_cell.angle_beta   90.00
_cell.angle_gamma   90.00
#
_symmetry.space_group_name_H-M   'P 1'
#
loop_
_entity.id
_entity.type
_entity.pdbx_description
1 polymer ?
#
loop_
_entity_poly.entity_id
_entity_poly.type
_entity_poly.pdbx_seq_one_letter_code
_entity_poly.pdbx_strand_id
1 'polypeptide(L)'
;MIAGLRICVLGMLTAALWSAPLAAGSLTVADLARDCSMTSPSSAVQTDACSNYIRGFVDGAIATDERVAFNVAHEVAQGESYSERAYRTRLGRQLDRFGPSYYAGICLGNPVPIGEAIQHIRNSLDAAGNPDELAAEFVYRVLTEKFPCEQLQANPR
;
A
#
# COMPACT_ATOMS: atom_id res chain seq x y z
N MET A 1 -4.81 -66.86 24.28
CA MET A 1 -4.16 -67.05 22.97
C MET A 1 -4.41 -65.80 22.14
N ILE A 2 -3.34 -65.21 21.64
CA ILE A 2 -3.25 -63.95 20.91
C ILE A 2 -3.54 -64.20 19.43
N ALA A 3 -4.41 -63.40 18.81
CA ALA A 3 -4.41 -63.03 17.38
C ALA A 3 -5.68 -62.19 17.14
N GLY A 4 -5.67 -61.00 16.58
CA GLY A 4 -4.66 -60.32 15.79
C GLY A 4 -5.42 -59.26 15.00
N LEU A 5 -5.41 -58.05 15.55
CA LEU A 5 -5.59 -56.76 14.90
C LEU A 5 -5.58 -56.82 13.35
N ARG A 6 -6.76 -56.88 12.72
CA ARG A 6 -6.90 -56.57 11.29
C ARG A 6 -7.29 -55.11 11.14
N ILE A 7 -6.22 -54.33 11.13
CA ILE A 7 -6.11 -52.98 10.61
C ILE A 7 -6.74 -52.95 9.20
N CYS A 8 -8.01 -52.58 9.09
CA CYS A 8 -8.49 -51.90 7.89
C CYS A 8 -8.17 -50.43 8.12
N VAL A 9 -6.95 -50.03 7.74
CA VAL A 9 -6.63 -48.64 7.44
C VAL A 9 -7.63 -48.25 6.34
N LEU A 10 -8.75 -47.65 6.75
CA LEU A 10 -9.47 -46.68 5.93
C LEU A 10 -8.42 -45.59 5.68
N GLY A 11 -7.63 -45.80 4.64
CA GLY A 11 -6.66 -44.84 4.16
C GLY A 11 -7.46 -43.63 3.80
N MET A 12 -7.37 -42.62 4.66
CA MET A 12 -7.67 -41.24 4.34
C MET A 12 -7.04 -40.95 2.98
N LEU A 13 -7.83 -41.07 1.92
CA LEU A 13 -7.68 -40.28 0.71
C LEU A 13 -7.98 -38.84 1.12
N THR A 14 -7.07 -38.25 1.90
CA THR A 14 -6.89 -36.81 1.89
C THR A 14 -6.39 -36.50 0.49
N ALA A 15 -7.34 -36.24 -0.42
CA ALA A 15 -7.10 -35.39 -1.55
C ALA A 15 -6.57 -34.08 -0.96
N ALA A 16 -5.25 -33.97 -0.85
CA ALA A 16 -4.59 -32.69 -0.79
C ALA A 16 -4.95 -32.03 -2.12
N LEU A 17 -6.07 -31.29 -2.11
CA LEU A 17 -6.30 -30.24 -3.09
C LEU A 17 -5.15 -29.26 -2.89
N TRP A 18 -4.02 -29.52 -3.55
CA TRP A 18 -3.08 -28.49 -3.92
C TRP A 18 -3.82 -27.56 -4.87
N SER A 19 -4.59 -26.64 -4.29
CA SER A 19 -4.96 -25.43 -4.99
C SER A 19 -3.65 -24.76 -5.36
N ALA A 20 -3.25 -24.90 -6.63
CA ALA A 20 -2.21 -24.04 -7.17
C ALA A 20 -2.67 -22.60 -6.86
N PRO A 21 -1.84 -21.76 -6.24
CA PRO A 21 -2.19 -20.36 -6.13
C PRO A 21 -2.41 -19.86 -7.55
N LEU A 22 -3.64 -19.48 -7.88
CA LEU A 22 -3.91 -18.72 -9.08
C LEU A 22 -2.97 -17.52 -8.99
N ALA A 23 -1.99 -17.46 -9.88
CA ALA A 23 -1.14 -16.30 -10.01
C ALA A 23 -2.09 -15.11 -10.20
N ALA A 24 -2.21 -14.28 -9.16
CA ALA A 24 -3.01 -13.07 -9.25
C ALA A 24 -2.41 -12.27 -10.40
N GLY A 25 -3.14 -12.20 -11.52
CA GLY A 25 -2.76 -11.37 -12.64
C GLY A 25 -2.54 -9.96 -12.12
N SER A 26 -1.49 -9.30 -12.60
CA SER A 26 -1.23 -7.92 -12.23
C SER A 26 -2.41 -7.05 -12.65
N LEU A 27 -3.05 -6.38 -11.69
CA LEU A 27 -4.20 -5.51 -11.96
C LEU A 27 -3.76 -4.35 -12.86
N THR A 28 -4.47 -4.14 -13.96
CA THR A 28 -4.19 -3.04 -14.90
C THR A 28 -5.04 -1.81 -14.60
N VAL A 29 -4.71 -0.67 -15.20
CA VAL A 29 -5.53 0.55 -15.16
C VAL A 29 -6.91 0.30 -15.76
N ALA A 30 -7.03 -0.48 -16.83
CA ALA A 30 -8.31 -0.83 -17.42
C ALA A 30 -9.20 -1.61 -16.45
N ASP A 31 -8.63 -2.55 -15.70
CA ASP A 31 -9.36 -3.31 -14.68
C ASP A 31 -9.78 -2.40 -13.52
N LEU A 32 -8.88 -1.53 -13.05
CA LEU A 32 -9.19 -0.55 -12.00
C LEU A 32 -10.29 0.42 -12.44
N ALA A 33 -10.23 0.94 -13.66
CA ALA A 33 -11.25 1.82 -14.23
C ALA A 33 -12.62 1.12 -14.31
N ARG A 34 -12.63 -0.14 -14.75
CA ARG A 34 -13.84 -0.97 -14.75
C ARG A 34 -14.42 -1.10 -13.34
N ASP A 35 -13.61 -1.42 -12.35
CA ASP A 35 -14.05 -1.56 -10.95
C ASP A 35 -14.54 -0.24 -10.35
N CYS A 36 -13.93 0.88 -10.71
CA CYS A 36 -14.36 2.21 -10.25
C CYS A 36 -15.65 2.70 -10.92
N SER A 37 -15.99 2.17 -12.11
CA SER A 37 -17.22 2.50 -12.83
C SER A 37 -18.46 1.75 -12.32
N MET A 38 -18.26 0.63 -11.60
CA MET A 38 -19.36 -0.16 -11.06
C MET A 38 -19.92 0.50 -9.80
N THR A 39 -21.14 1.02 -9.90
CA THR A 39 -21.89 1.46 -8.73
C THR A 39 -22.27 0.25 -7.88
N SER A 40 -21.71 0.15 -6.67
CA SER A 40 -22.07 -0.93 -5.74
C SER A 40 -23.56 -0.84 -5.36
N PRO A 41 -24.33 -1.94 -5.43
CA PRO A 41 -25.73 -1.95 -5.05
C PRO A 41 -25.86 -1.84 -3.53
N SER A 42 -26.04 -0.61 -3.05
CA SER A 42 -26.62 -0.21 -1.75
C SER A 42 -26.23 -1.02 -0.49
N SER A 43 -25.46 -0.39 0.39
CA SER A 43 -25.83 -0.09 1.79
C SER A 43 -24.63 0.56 2.48
N ALA A 44 -24.90 1.42 3.46
CA ALA A 44 -23.89 2.13 4.23
C ALA A 44 -22.78 1.17 4.68
N VAL A 45 -21.52 1.51 4.38
CA VAL A 45 -20.31 0.72 4.71
C VAL A 45 -20.01 -0.46 3.76
N GLN A 46 -20.26 -0.35 2.46
CA GLN A 46 -19.51 -1.15 1.46
C GLN A 46 -18.66 -0.23 0.59
N THR A 47 -17.37 -0.13 0.91
CA THR A 47 -16.36 0.37 -0.01
C THR A 47 -16.31 -0.57 -1.21
N ASP A 48 -16.50 -0.02 -2.41
CA ASP A 48 -16.38 -0.75 -3.68
C ASP A 48 -14.96 -1.32 -3.88
N ALA A 49 -14.82 -2.26 -4.83
CA ALA A 49 -13.54 -2.91 -5.14
C ALA A 49 -12.42 -1.89 -5.41
N CYS A 50 -12.74 -0.84 -6.16
CA CYS A 50 -11.87 0.30 -6.42
C CYS A 50 -11.35 0.97 -5.13
N SER A 51 -12.25 1.32 -4.22
CA SER A 51 -11.90 1.97 -2.94
C SER A 51 -11.06 1.06 -2.05
N ASN A 52 -11.36 -0.23 -2.02
CA ASN A 52 -10.60 -1.21 -1.23
C ASN A 52 -9.20 -1.43 -1.80
N TYR A 53 -9.06 -1.48 -3.13
CA TYR A 53 -7.75 -1.54 -3.78
C TYR A 53 -6.88 -0.34 -3.42
N ILE A 54 -7.43 0.88 -3.57
CA ILE A 54 -6.72 2.12 -3.27
C ILE A 54 -6.36 2.21 -1.79
N ARG A 55 -7.29 1.85 -0.89
CA ARG A 55 -7.01 1.78 0.54
C ARG A 55 -5.90 0.79 0.85
N GLY A 56 -5.96 -0.41 0.29
CA GLY A 56 -4.92 -1.42 0.46
C GLY A 56 -3.56 -0.95 -0.05
N PHE A 57 -3.53 -0.21 -1.16
CA PHE A 57 -2.30 0.41 -1.66
C PHE A 57 -1.73 1.42 -0.67
N VAL A 58 -2.56 2.35 -0.19
CA VAL A 58 -2.13 3.40 0.76
C VAL A 58 -1.69 2.80 2.10
N ASP A 59 -2.48 1.88 2.66
CA ASP A 59 -2.15 1.17 3.90
C ASP A 59 -0.86 0.35 3.74
N GLY A 60 -0.69 -0.29 2.57
CA GLY A 60 0.51 -1.03 2.22
C GLY A 60 1.76 -0.15 2.17
N ALA A 61 1.67 0.99 1.47
CA ALA A 61 2.76 1.98 1.39
C ALA A 61 3.15 2.49 2.79
N ILE A 62 2.16 2.86 3.62
CA ILE A 62 2.40 3.32 4.99
C ILE A 62 3.06 2.22 5.84
N ALA A 63 2.60 0.98 5.76
CA ALA A 63 3.12 -0.12 6.57
C ALA A 63 4.56 -0.52 6.19
N THR A 64 4.92 -0.47 4.92
CA THR A 64 6.31 -0.68 4.48
C THR A 64 7.19 0.49 4.89
N ASP A 65 6.70 1.71 4.75
CA ASP A 65 7.43 2.92 5.07
C ASP A 65 7.69 3.08 6.57
N GLU A 66 6.74 2.73 7.44
CA GLU A 66 6.91 2.80 8.89
C GLU A 66 8.08 1.91 9.36
N ARG A 67 8.21 0.72 8.78
CA ARG A 67 9.30 -0.21 9.11
C ARG A 67 10.65 0.27 8.57
N VAL A 68 10.68 0.84 7.38
CA VAL A 68 11.90 1.44 6.81
C VAL A 68 12.31 2.68 7.61
N ALA A 69 11.34 3.55 7.95
CA ALA A 69 11.51 4.73 8.79
C ALA A 69 12.12 4.41 10.15
N PHE A 70 11.58 3.40 10.83
CA PHE A 70 12.04 2.97 12.14
C PHE A 70 13.49 2.48 12.10
N ASN A 71 13.84 1.69 11.07
CA ASN A 71 15.18 1.16 10.90
C ASN A 71 16.20 2.27 10.59
N VAL A 72 15.87 3.20 9.68
CA VAL A 72 16.73 4.34 9.34
C VAL A 72 16.92 5.28 10.52
N ALA A 73 15.85 5.59 11.27
CA ALA A 73 15.93 6.46 12.44
C ALA A 73 16.76 5.85 13.59
N HIS A 74 16.77 4.52 13.72
CA HIS A 74 17.53 3.82 14.75
C HIS A 74 19.03 3.82 14.45
N GLU A 75 19.43 3.69 13.19
CA GLU A 75 20.85 3.70 12.77
C GLU A 75 21.49 5.09 12.91
N VAL A 76 20.74 6.16 12.62
CA VAL A 76 21.19 7.56 12.70
C VAL A 76 21.48 8.03 14.15
N ALA A 77 20.91 7.37 15.16
CA ALA A 77 21.06 7.79 16.55
C ALA A 77 22.45 7.50 17.17
N GLN A 78 23.30 6.69 16.52
CA GLN A 78 24.62 6.33 17.06
C GLN A 78 25.73 7.20 16.44
N GLY A 79 26.03 8.36 17.04
CA GLY A 79 27.16 9.22 16.66
C GLY A 79 26.79 10.55 15.99
N GLU A 80 25.59 11.05 16.25
CA GLU A 80 24.95 12.17 15.53
C GLU A 80 25.77 13.48 15.49
N SER A 81 26.05 13.96 14.27
CA SER A 81 26.64 15.28 14.02
C SER A 81 25.62 16.43 14.15
N TYR A 82 26.06 17.70 14.20
CA TYR A 82 25.15 18.87 14.28
C TYR A 82 24.15 18.93 13.11
N SER A 83 24.62 18.61 11.90
CA SER A 83 23.81 18.54 10.68
C SER A 83 22.77 17.42 10.74
N GLU A 84 23.12 16.33 11.40
CA GLU A 84 22.26 15.15 11.53
C GLU A 84 21.17 15.37 12.57
N ARG A 85 21.49 16.07 13.68
CA ARG A 85 20.48 16.56 14.62
C ARG A 85 19.48 17.50 13.97
N ALA A 86 19.97 18.44 13.15
CA ALA A 86 19.10 19.36 12.43
C ALA A 86 18.20 18.62 11.43
N TYR A 87 18.74 17.61 10.74
CA TYR A 87 17.99 16.73 9.86
C TYR A 87 16.91 15.95 10.63
N ARG A 88 17.25 15.34 11.76
CA ARG A 88 16.31 14.60 12.62
C ARG A 88 15.19 15.49 13.14
N THR A 89 15.46 16.72 13.59
CA THR A 89 14.41 17.65 14.03
C THR A 89 13.49 18.07 12.87
N ARG A 90 14.04 18.23 11.65
CA ARG A 90 13.23 18.52 10.46
C ARG A 90 12.37 17.32 10.08
N LEU A 91 12.96 16.13 10.02
CA LEU A 91 12.26 14.87 9.79
C LEU A 91 11.15 14.64 10.82
N GLY A 92 11.43 14.81 12.11
CA GLY A 92 10.43 14.65 13.17
C GLY A 92 9.17 15.49 12.91
N ARG A 93 9.34 16.77 12.54
CA ARG A 93 8.20 17.64 12.17
C ARG A 93 7.46 17.16 10.92
N GLN A 94 8.17 16.59 9.94
CA GLN A 94 7.53 16.02 8.74
C GLN A 94 6.74 14.76 9.08
N LEU A 95 7.28 13.88 9.92
CA LEU A 95 6.59 12.67 10.37
C LEU A 95 5.39 12.99 11.28
N ASP A 96 5.48 14.01 12.11
CA ASP A 96 4.33 14.50 12.88
C ASP A 96 3.19 14.95 11.95
N ARG A 97 3.55 15.60 10.83
CA ARG A 97 2.59 16.17 9.87
C ARG A 97 2.03 15.16 8.88
N PHE A 98 2.87 14.28 8.34
CA PHE A 98 2.57 13.42 7.20
C PHE A 98 2.63 11.92 7.52
N GLY A 99 3.09 11.56 8.72
CA GLY A 99 3.26 10.17 9.13
C GLY A 99 4.28 9.41 8.28
N PRO A 100 4.21 8.07 8.26
CA PRO A 100 5.15 7.22 7.53
C PRO A 100 5.16 7.44 6.01
N SER A 101 4.04 7.88 5.43
CA SER A 101 3.89 8.11 3.97
C SER A 101 4.94 9.09 3.38
N TYR A 102 5.53 9.94 4.23
CA TYR A 102 6.65 10.81 3.85
C TYR A 102 7.82 10.04 3.22
N TYR A 103 8.09 8.80 3.65
CA TYR A 103 9.20 7.99 3.13
C TYR A 103 8.93 7.43 1.72
N ALA A 104 7.68 7.14 1.36
CA ALA A 104 7.29 6.84 -0.03
C ALA A 104 7.27 8.08 -0.94
N GLY A 105 7.58 9.27 -0.41
CA GLY A 105 7.51 10.52 -1.15
C GLY A 105 6.08 11.03 -1.37
N ILE A 106 5.11 10.51 -0.61
CA ILE A 106 3.70 10.90 -0.70
C ILE A 106 3.29 11.55 0.62
N CYS A 107 2.96 12.84 0.61
CA CYS A 107 2.64 13.59 1.82
C CYS A 107 1.13 13.63 2.08
N LEU A 108 0.54 12.48 2.43
CA LEU A 108 -0.91 12.32 2.63
C LEU A 108 -1.45 13.10 3.84
N GLY A 109 -0.63 13.33 4.86
CA GLY A 109 -1.06 13.96 6.10
C GLY A 109 -1.42 12.94 7.19
N ASN A 110 -1.48 13.40 8.43
CA ASN A 110 -1.83 12.61 9.59
C ASN A 110 -3.00 13.27 10.36
N PRO A 111 -4.24 12.75 10.30
CA PRO A 111 -4.64 11.47 9.69
C PRO A 111 -4.74 11.54 8.16
N VAL A 112 -4.62 10.37 7.51
CA VAL A 112 -4.66 10.23 6.06
C VAL A 112 -6.07 10.55 5.50
N PRO A 113 -6.21 11.48 4.55
CA PRO A 113 -7.48 11.83 3.93
C PRO A 113 -7.86 10.81 2.84
N ILE A 114 -8.12 9.57 3.24
CA ILE A 114 -8.28 8.45 2.29
C ILE A 114 -9.40 8.67 1.26
N GLY A 115 -10.49 9.36 1.66
CA GLY A 115 -11.57 9.71 0.74
C GLY A 115 -11.11 10.66 -0.37
N GLU A 116 -10.25 11.63 -0.04
CA GLU A 116 -9.69 12.56 -1.02
C GLU A 116 -8.74 11.84 -1.98
N ALA A 117 -7.86 10.98 -1.45
CA ALA A 117 -6.96 10.15 -2.25
C ALA A 117 -7.72 9.29 -3.27
N ILE A 118 -8.79 8.63 -2.84
CA ILE A 118 -9.68 7.85 -3.72
C ILE A 118 -10.27 8.72 -4.82
N GLN A 119 -10.75 9.92 -4.49
CA GLN A 119 -11.37 10.80 -5.48
C GLN A 119 -10.37 11.33 -6.51
N HIS A 120 -9.15 11.70 -6.09
CA HIS A 120 -8.10 12.10 -7.03
C HIS A 120 -7.74 10.98 -8.01
N ILE A 121 -7.65 9.75 -7.53
CA ILE A 121 -7.38 8.58 -8.39
C ILE A 121 -8.54 8.35 -9.36
N ARG A 122 -9.78 8.36 -8.88
CA ARG A 122 -10.97 8.21 -9.74
C ARG A 122 -11.01 9.24 -10.85
N ASN A 123 -10.84 10.51 -10.51
CA ASN A 123 -10.84 11.61 -11.46
C ASN A 123 -9.69 11.53 -12.48
N SER A 124 -8.61 10.82 -12.13
CA SER A 124 -7.44 10.67 -13.01
C SER A 124 -7.57 9.48 -13.96
N LEU A 125 -8.49 8.54 -13.73
CA LEU A 125 -8.66 7.33 -14.57
C LEU A 125 -9.12 7.69 -15.99
N ASP A 126 -9.98 8.70 -16.14
CA ASP A 126 -10.44 9.16 -17.46
C ASP A 126 -9.30 9.75 -18.31
N ALA A 127 -8.27 10.26 -17.65
CA ALA A 127 -7.08 10.82 -18.29
C ALA A 127 -5.93 9.80 -18.41
N ALA A 128 -6.16 8.53 -18.07
CA ALA A 128 -5.13 7.51 -18.15
C ALA A 128 -4.74 7.27 -19.62
N GLY A 129 -3.48 7.57 -19.97
CA GLY A 129 -2.98 7.42 -21.34
C GLY A 129 -2.68 5.97 -21.74
N ASN A 130 -2.56 5.06 -20.79
CA ASN A 130 -2.24 3.65 -21.03
C ASN A 130 -3.14 2.72 -20.19
N PRO A 131 -4.11 2.02 -20.81
CA PRO A 131 -4.99 1.08 -20.10
C PRO A 131 -4.26 -0.17 -19.58
N ASP A 132 -3.12 -0.53 -20.17
CA ASP A 132 -2.34 -1.72 -19.79
C ASP A 132 -1.28 -1.40 -18.71
N GLU A 133 -1.16 -0.14 -18.27
CA GLU A 133 -0.31 0.25 -17.14
C GLU A 133 -0.74 -0.52 -15.89
N LEU A 134 0.22 -0.87 -15.03
CA LEU A 134 -0.08 -1.49 -13.74
C LEU A 134 -0.85 -0.50 -12.86
N ALA A 135 -1.97 -0.94 -12.29
CA ALA A 135 -2.78 -0.11 -11.40
C ALA A 135 -1.98 0.46 -10.23
N ALA A 136 -1.00 -0.30 -9.71
CA ALA A 136 -0.12 0.13 -8.64
C ALA A 136 0.79 1.30 -9.06
N GLU A 137 1.35 1.26 -10.28
CA GLU A 137 2.19 2.32 -10.83
C GLU A 137 1.37 3.59 -11.09
N PHE A 138 0.18 3.42 -11.66
CA PHE A 138 -0.77 4.50 -11.89
C PHE A 138 -1.17 5.19 -10.57
N VAL A 139 -1.56 4.41 -9.55
CA VAL A 139 -1.96 4.93 -8.24
C VAL A 139 -0.79 5.66 -7.57
N TYR A 140 0.41 5.08 -7.58
CA TYR A 140 1.61 5.73 -7.04
C TYR A 140 1.89 7.09 -7.70
N ARG A 141 1.84 7.13 -9.04
CA ARG A 141 2.06 8.36 -9.81
C ARG A 141 1.01 9.42 -9.50
N VAL A 142 -0.27 9.07 -9.48
CA VAL A 142 -1.34 10.04 -9.14
C VAL A 142 -1.15 10.57 -7.71
N LEU A 143 -0.83 9.71 -6.75
CA LEU A 143 -0.64 10.14 -5.36
C LEU A 143 0.57 11.07 -5.21
N THR A 144 1.69 10.78 -5.89
CA THR A 144 2.89 11.65 -5.84
C THR A 144 2.65 13.01 -6.52
N GLU A 145 1.83 13.05 -7.58
CA GLU A 145 1.43 14.30 -8.25
C GLU A 145 0.47 15.15 -7.39
N LYS A 146 -0.47 14.51 -6.68
CA LYS A 146 -1.54 15.19 -5.93
C LYS A 146 -1.17 15.51 -4.49
N PHE A 147 -0.25 14.73 -3.90
CA PHE A 147 0.23 14.89 -2.54
C PHE A 147 1.77 14.98 -2.50
N PRO A 148 2.38 15.95 -3.21
CA PRO A 148 3.83 16.07 -3.24
C PRO A 148 4.36 16.45 -1.85
N CYS A 149 5.44 15.82 -1.44
CA CYS A 149 6.22 16.34 -0.34
C CYS A 149 7.00 17.56 -0.83
N GLU A 150 6.78 18.72 -0.21
CA GLU A 150 7.69 19.84 -0.38
C GLU A 150 9.09 19.34 -0.02
N GLN A 151 9.94 19.18 -1.03
CA GLN A 151 11.33 18.91 -0.79
C GLN A 151 11.84 20.02 0.14
N LEU A 152 12.61 19.65 1.16
CA LEU A 152 13.60 20.56 1.69
C LEU A 152 14.48 20.90 0.48
N GLN A 153 14.13 21.96 -0.25
CA GLN A 153 14.96 22.47 -1.33
C GLN A 153 16.33 22.62 -0.72
N ALA A 154 17.23 21.77 -1.21
CA ALA A 154 18.64 21.90 -1.02
C ALA A 154 18.96 23.35 -1.36
N ASN A 155 19.41 24.10 -0.35
CA ASN A 155 20.19 25.29 -0.61
C ASN A 155 21.36 24.86 -1.52
N PRO A 156 21.40 25.25 -2.80
CA PRO A 156 22.58 25.01 -3.60
C PRO A 156 23.57 26.12 -3.26
N ARG A 157 24.38 25.86 -2.23
CA ARG A 157 25.61 26.60 -1.84
C ARG A 157 25.45 28.10 -1.58
#